data_AF-A0A2V5R354-F1
#
_entry.id   AF-A0A2V5R354-F1
#
_cell.length_a   1.000
_cell.length_b   1.000
_cell.length_c   1.000
_cell.angle_alpha   90.00
_cell.angle_beta   90.00
_cell.angle_gamma   90.00
#
_symmetry.space_group_name_H-M   'P 1'
#
loop_
_entity.id
_entity.type
_entity.pdbx_description
1 polymer ?
#
loop_
_entity_poly.entity_id
_entity_poly.type
_entity_poly.pdbx_seq_one_letter_code
_entity_poly.pdbx_strand_id
1 'polypeptide(L)'
;DYAGTVETVGKNVTQFKPGDEVFGGKDGALAEYVCCLADRGVVLKPANMTFEQAASVPVAALTALQGLRDKGKIQPGQKILINGASGGVGTFAVQIAKSFGTEVTGVCSTRNVDLVRSIGADHVIDYTKEDFTKTDQRYDLIFDLVGNHSFSERRRILNQNGICVMAGSRMARRVRDAFAWRDQCICAVTIR
;
A
#
# COMPACT_ATOMS: atom_id res chain seq x y z
N ASP A 1 1.75 -11.85 -0.39
CA ASP A 1 0.52 -11.73 0.38
C ASP A 1 -0.23 -13.04 0.34
N TYR A 2 -1.00 -13.34 1.37
CA TYR A 2 -1.83 -14.54 1.46
C TYR A 2 -3.13 -14.22 2.18
N ALA A 3 -4.14 -15.03 1.90
CA ALA A 3 -5.32 -15.19 2.74
C ALA A 3 -5.63 -16.68 2.83
N GLY A 4 -6.22 -17.10 3.94
CA GLY A 4 -6.38 -18.52 4.19
C GLY A 4 -7.02 -18.83 5.53
N THR A 5 -7.05 -20.11 5.88
CA THR A 5 -7.60 -20.59 7.14
C THR A 5 -6.48 -21.08 8.04
N VAL A 6 -6.52 -20.70 9.31
CA VAL A 6 -5.59 -21.22 10.32
C VAL A 6 -5.80 -22.73 10.46
N GLU A 7 -4.77 -23.50 10.16
CA GLU A 7 -4.79 -24.97 10.28
C GLU A 7 -4.35 -25.37 11.70
N THR A 8 -3.23 -24.82 12.16
CA THR A 8 -2.68 -25.09 13.50
C THR A 8 -2.00 -23.86 14.10
N VAL A 9 -2.03 -23.78 15.43
CA VAL A 9 -1.41 -22.71 16.21
C VAL A 9 -0.40 -23.26 17.20
N GLY A 10 0.66 -22.49 17.48
CA GLY A 10 1.64 -22.84 18.51
C GLY A 10 1.03 -22.79 19.92
N LYS A 11 1.63 -23.54 20.86
CA LYS A 11 1.18 -23.66 22.26
C LYS A 11 0.95 -22.34 23.01
N ASN A 12 1.64 -21.27 22.61
CA ASN A 12 1.58 -19.96 23.27
C ASN A 12 0.71 -18.94 22.50
N VAL A 13 0.09 -19.35 21.38
CA VAL A 13 -0.74 -18.46 20.56
C VAL A 13 -2.16 -18.48 21.10
N THR A 14 -2.66 -17.33 21.54
CA THR A 14 -4.01 -17.18 22.11
C THR A 14 -4.95 -16.36 21.23
N GLN A 15 -4.42 -15.58 20.29
CA GLN A 15 -5.21 -14.66 19.45
C GLN A 15 -5.83 -15.31 18.20
N PHE A 16 -5.46 -16.55 17.89
CA PHE A 16 -5.98 -17.32 16.77
C PHE A 16 -6.30 -18.74 17.20
N LYS A 17 -7.25 -19.37 16.49
CA LYS A 17 -7.58 -20.78 16.64
C LYS A 17 -7.73 -21.44 15.25
N PRO A 18 -7.59 -22.78 15.17
CA PRO A 18 -7.92 -23.51 13.95
C PRO A 18 -9.32 -23.15 13.44
N GLY A 19 -9.43 -22.97 12.12
CA GLY A 19 -10.67 -22.55 11.46
C GLY A 19 -10.84 -21.03 11.32
N ASP A 20 -10.02 -20.19 11.97
CA ASP A 20 -10.07 -18.74 11.76
C ASP A 20 -9.66 -18.38 10.33
N GLU A 21 -10.44 -17.53 9.66
CA GLU A 21 -10.05 -16.93 8.39
C GLU A 21 -9.10 -15.74 8.64
N VAL A 22 -7.93 -15.77 8.01
CA VAL A 22 -6.86 -14.79 8.22
C VAL A 22 -6.27 -14.32 6.90
N PHE A 23 -5.62 -13.17 6.92
CA PHE A 23 -4.82 -12.67 5.81
C PHE A 23 -3.57 -11.94 6.31
N GLY A 24 -2.56 -11.85 5.45
CA GLY A 24 -1.26 -11.37 5.88
C GLY A 24 -0.19 -11.28 4.79
N GLY A 25 0.96 -10.73 5.19
CA GLY A 25 2.15 -10.58 4.34
C GLY A 25 3.31 -11.41 4.87
N LYS A 26 3.82 -12.33 4.05
CA LYS A 26 5.00 -13.15 4.38
C LYS A 26 5.73 -13.60 3.12
N ASP A 27 7.06 -13.63 3.19
CA ASP A 27 7.89 -14.24 2.14
C ASP A 27 7.63 -15.76 2.07
N GLY A 28 7.51 -16.31 0.86
CA GLY A 28 7.20 -17.73 0.64
C GLY A 28 5.70 -18.08 0.60
N ALA A 29 4.83 -17.08 0.47
CA ALA A 29 3.37 -17.24 0.44
C ALA A 29 2.79 -17.87 -0.85
N LEU A 30 3.62 -18.26 -1.83
CA LEU A 30 3.16 -19.02 -3.00
C LEU A 30 3.29 -20.52 -2.71
N ALA A 31 2.47 -21.00 -1.80
CA ALA A 31 2.46 -22.38 -1.32
C ALA A 31 1.06 -22.75 -0.84
N GLU A 32 0.80 -24.03 -0.59
CA GLU A 32 -0.46 -24.47 0.02
C GLU A 32 -0.55 -24.08 1.51
N TYR A 33 0.61 -23.99 2.18
CA TYR A 33 0.72 -23.62 3.58
C TYR A 33 1.79 -22.56 3.81
N VAL A 34 1.54 -21.65 4.75
CA VAL A 34 2.52 -20.70 5.25
C VAL A 34 2.58 -20.70 6.78
N CYS A 35 3.79 -20.70 7.34
CA CYS A 35 4.01 -20.43 8.76
C CYS A 35 4.34 -18.95 8.96
N CYS A 36 3.65 -18.30 9.89
CA CYS A 36 3.89 -16.91 10.25
C CYS A 36 3.94 -16.75 11.76
N LEU A 37 4.54 -15.67 12.26
CA LEU A 37 4.47 -15.36 13.68
C LEU A 37 3.12 -14.74 13.96
N ALA A 38 2.43 -15.21 15.00
CA ALA A 38 1.08 -14.77 15.32
C ALA A 38 1.05 -13.24 15.56
N ASP A 39 2.11 -12.67 16.11
CA ASP A 39 2.25 -11.24 16.39
C ASP A 39 2.80 -10.41 15.23
N ARG A 40 3.11 -11.03 14.08
CA ARG A 40 3.71 -10.32 12.93
C ARG A 40 3.07 -10.71 11.59
N GLY A 41 2.28 -9.78 11.07
CA GLY A 41 1.87 -9.79 9.66
C GLY A 41 0.77 -10.81 9.35
N VAL A 42 -0.05 -11.17 10.34
CA VAL A 42 -1.27 -11.96 10.19
C VAL A 42 -2.38 -11.34 11.04
N VAL A 43 -3.56 -11.20 10.47
CA VAL A 43 -4.76 -10.66 11.13
C VAL A 43 -5.99 -11.40 10.64
N LEU A 44 -7.09 -11.30 11.40
CA LEU A 44 -8.37 -11.88 10.98
C LEU A 44 -8.87 -11.21 9.69
N LYS A 45 -9.35 -12.04 8.77
CA LYS A 45 -9.98 -11.60 7.53
C LYS A 45 -11.34 -10.97 7.85
N PRO A 46 -11.66 -9.77 7.32
CA PRO A 46 -13.01 -9.24 7.41
C PRO A 46 -14.02 -10.23 6.82
N ALA A 47 -15.15 -10.43 7.50
CA ALA A 47 -16.16 -11.40 7.10
C ALA A 47 -16.81 -11.06 5.74
N ASN A 48 -16.76 -9.79 5.33
CA ASN A 48 -17.33 -9.29 4.09
C ASN A 48 -16.35 -9.26 2.90
N MET A 49 -15.14 -9.79 3.04
CA MET A 49 -14.19 -9.93 1.93
C MET A 49 -14.10 -11.39 1.49
N THR A 50 -13.80 -11.63 0.21
CA THR A 50 -13.34 -12.95 -0.25
C THR A 50 -11.86 -13.15 0.11
N PHE A 51 -11.35 -14.38 -0.05
CA PHE A 51 -9.92 -14.66 0.16
C PHE A 51 -9.04 -13.91 -0.84
N GLU A 52 -9.44 -13.87 -2.11
CA GLU A 52 -8.73 -13.19 -3.19
C GLU A 52 -8.62 -11.69 -2.93
N GLN A 53 -9.73 -11.08 -2.48
CA GLN A 53 -9.72 -9.68 -2.07
C GLN A 53 -8.77 -9.46 -0.90
N ALA A 54 -8.87 -10.26 0.17
CA ALA A 54 -8.02 -10.13 1.33
C ALA A 54 -6.53 -10.34 1.01
N ALA A 55 -6.20 -11.29 0.13
CA ALA A 55 -4.84 -11.55 -0.32
C ALA A 55 -4.25 -10.41 -1.16
N SER A 56 -5.06 -9.49 -1.70
CA SER A 56 -4.58 -8.33 -2.46
C SER A 56 -4.20 -7.11 -1.60
N VAL A 57 -4.51 -7.14 -0.29
CA VAL A 57 -4.40 -5.99 0.61
C VAL A 57 -3.00 -5.79 1.22
N PRO A 58 -2.33 -6.80 1.82
CA PRO A 58 -1.28 -6.58 2.81
C PRO A 58 -0.14 -5.66 2.36
N VAL A 59 0.62 -6.02 1.32
CA VAL A 59 1.76 -5.20 0.89
C VAL A 59 1.29 -3.87 0.30
N ALA A 60 0.24 -3.89 -0.51
CA ALA A 60 -0.23 -2.72 -1.22
C ALA A 60 -0.78 -1.64 -0.28
N ALA A 61 -1.69 -2.02 0.61
CA ALA A 61 -2.32 -1.11 1.57
C ALA A 61 -1.34 -0.66 2.66
N LEU A 62 -0.47 -1.54 3.17
CA LEU A 62 0.55 -1.13 4.16
C LEU A 62 1.54 -0.14 3.56
N THR A 63 1.99 -0.36 2.31
CA THR A 63 2.90 0.57 1.63
C THR A 63 2.24 1.94 1.45
N ALA A 64 0.97 1.95 1.03
CA ALA A 64 0.20 3.19 0.90
C ALA A 64 0.04 3.91 2.25
N LEU A 65 -0.38 3.19 3.29
CA LEU A 65 -0.61 3.74 4.62
C LEU A 65 0.69 4.30 5.23
N GLN A 66 1.79 3.53 5.19
CA GLN A 66 3.08 3.99 5.70
C GLN A 66 3.63 5.18 4.89
N GLY A 67 3.46 5.14 3.56
CA GLY A 67 3.90 6.21 2.68
C GLY A 67 3.18 7.53 2.97
N LEU A 68 1.86 7.48 3.13
CA LEU A 68 1.02 8.66 3.37
C LEU A 68 1.07 9.12 4.83
N ARG A 69 0.80 8.23 5.79
CA ARG A 69 0.66 8.57 7.21
C ARG A 69 2.01 8.73 7.90
N ASP A 70 2.90 7.74 7.78
CA ASP A 70 4.10 7.68 8.62
C ASP A 70 5.26 8.50 8.03
N LYS A 71 5.41 8.46 6.70
CA LYS A 71 6.46 9.18 5.97
C LYS A 71 5.97 10.51 5.43
N GLY A 72 4.78 10.55 4.85
CA GLY A 72 4.16 11.75 4.29
C GLY A 72 3.52 12.67 5.32
N LYS A 73 3.14 12.13 6.49
CA LYS A 73 2.52 12.87 7.60
C LYS A 73 1.34 13.75 7.18
N ILE A 74 0.53 13.25 6.25
CA ILE A 74 -0.57 14.01 5.66
C ILE A 74 -1.54 14.54 6.71
N GLN A 75 -2.04 15.75 6.47
CA GLN A 75 -3.01 16.45 7.30
C GLN A 75 -4.24 16.81 6.47
N PRO A 76 -5.43 16.92 7.10
CA PRO A 76 -6.63 17.39 6.41
C PRO A 76 -6.41 18.72 5.67
N GLY A 77 -7.00 18.86 4.49
CA GLY A 77 -6.91 20.05 3.63
C GLY A 77 -5.63 20.15 2.80
N GLN A 78 -4.65 19.25 2.96
CA GLN A 78 -3.44 19.23 2.13
C GLN A 78 -3.72 18.74 0.71
N LYS A 79 -2.90 19.20 -0.25
CA LYS A 79 -2.91 18.76 -1.64
C LYS A 79 -1.91 17.64 -1.87
N ILE A 80 -2.39 16.48 -2.28
CA ILE A 80 -1.61 15.25 -2.40
C ILE A 80 -1.61 14.79 -3.86
N LEU A 81 -0.43 14.60 -4.45
CA LEU A 81 -0.27 13.96 -5.75
C LEU A 81 0.16 12.51 -5.58
N ILE A 82 -0.54 11.58 -6.23
CA ILE A 82 -0.21 10.16 -6.25
C ILE A 82 0.17 9.76 -7.66
N ASN A 83 1.48 9.56 -7.91
CA ASN A 83 1.96 9.09 -9.20
C ASN A 83 1.87 7.57 -9.27
N GLY A 84 1.13 7.04 -10.26
CA GLY A 84 0.80 5.61 -10.35
C GLY A 84 -0.49 5.24 -9.60
N ALA A 85 -1.47 6.14 -9.55
CA ALA A 85 -2.70 6.03 -8.77
C ALA A 85 -3.59 4.82 -9.12
N SER A 86 -3.47 4.25 -10.32
CA SER A 86 -4.25 3.09 -10.75
C SER A 86 -3.57 1.74 -10.49
N GLY A 87 -2.36 1.73 -9.92
CA GLY A 87 -1.63 0.50 -9.58
C GLY A 87 -2.04 -0.08 -8.23
N GLY A 88 -1.53 -1.26 -7.86
CA GLY A 88 -1.91 -1.94 -6.61
C GLY A 88 -1.77 -1.06 -5.36
N VAL A 89 -0.62 -0.41 -5.15
CA VAL A 89 -0.44 0.54 -4.02
C VAL A 89 -1.25 1.82 -4.25
N GLY A 90 -1.33 2.29 -5.49
CA GLY A 90 -1.95 3.56 -5.85
C GLY A 90 -3.44 3.62 -5.53
N THR A 91 -4.17 2.53 -5.78
CA THR A 91 -5.62 2.48 -5.54
C THR A 91 -5.95 2.54 -4.05
N PHE A 92 -5.13 1.94 -3.18
CA PHE A 92 -5.23 2.13 -1.73
C PHE A 92 -4.81 3.55 -1.33
N ALA A 93 -3.75 4.08 -1.93
CA ALA A 93 -3.24 5.41 -1.59
C ALA A 93 -4.27 6.50 -1.85
N VAL A 94 -5.03 6.44 -2.95
CA VAL A 94 -6.10 7.41 -3.22
C VAL A 94 -7.15 7.36 -2.11
N GLN A 95 -7.67 6.18 -1.80
CA GLN A 95 -8.71 6.00 -0.79
C GLN A 95 -8.25 6.41 0.62
N ILE A 96 -7.01 6.06 0.98
CA ILE A 96 -6.41 6.42 2.28
C ILE A 96 -6.18 7.94 2.35
N ALA A 97 -5.64 8.57 1.32
CA ALA A 97 -5.45 10.02 1.33
C ALA A 97 -6.80 10.75 1.50
N LYS A 98 -7.83 10.30 0.76
CA LYS A 98 -9.19 10.83 0.89
C LYS A 98 -9.79 10.65 2.28
N SER A 99 -9.56 9.51 2.95
CA SER A 99 -10.06 9.30 4.31
C SER A 99 -9.40 10.20 5.36
N PHE A 100 -8.24 10.78 5.05
CA PHE A 100 -7.57 11.81 5.86
C PHE A 100 -8.06 13.24 5.55
N GLY A 101 -9.07 13.41 4.69
CA GLY A 101 -9.63 14.71 4.35
C GLY A 101 -8.72 15.57 3.47
N THR A 102 -7.86 14.95 2.65
CA THR A 102 -6.98 15.66 1.72
C THR A 102 -7.64 15.88 0.35
N GLU A 103 -7.10 16.83 -0.42
CA GLU A 103 -7.38 16.98 -1.85
C GLU A 103 -6.38 16.11 -2.63
N VAL A 104 -6.87 15.18 -3.45
CA VAL A 104 -6.06 14.14 -4.11
C VAL A 104 -6.08 14.31 -5.62
N THR A 105 -4.89 14.46 -6.18
CA THR A 105 -4.63 14.33 -7.62
C THR A 105 -4.01 12.97 -7.92
N GLY A 106 -4.69 12.14 -8.69
CA GLY A 106 -4.16 10.86 -9.16
C GLY A 106 -3.55 10.97 -10.55
N VAL A 107 -2.36 10.40 -10.77
CA VAL A 107 -1.74 10.28 -12.10
C VAL A 107 -1.87 8.83 -12.59
N CYS A 108 -2.49 8.64 -13.75
CA CYS A 108 -2.67 7.32 -14.37
C CYS A 108 -2.73 7.42 -15.90
N SER A 109 -2.88 6.28 -16.58
CA SER A 109 -3.12 6.25 -18.03
C SER A 109 -4.60 6.52 -18.35
N THR A 110 -4.88 6.94 -19.58
CA THR A 110 -6.24 7.25 -20.07
C THR A 110 -7.28 6.20 -19.69
N ARG A 111 -6.97 4.92 -19.88
CA ARG A 111 -7.91 3.81 -19.62
C ARG A 111 -8.33 3.66 -18.15
N ASN A 112 -7.56 4.25 -17.23
CA ASN A 112 -7.77 4.13 -15.79
C ASN A 112 -8.34 5.41 -15.16
N VAL A 113 -8.62 6.45 -15.96
CA VAL A 113 -9.08 7.74 -15.44
C VAL A 113 -10.38 7.58 -14.65
N ASP A 114 -11.35 6.85 -15.19
CA ASP A 114 -12.64 6.66 -14.52
C ASP A 114 -12.52 5.81 -13.24
N LEU A 115 -11.61 4.84 -13.23
CA LEU A 115 -11.28 4.07 -12.03
C LEU A 115 -10.70 4.98 -10.92
N VAL A 116 -9.72 5.81 -11.26
CA VAL A 116 -9.05 6.67 -10.25
C VAL A 116 -10.02 7.73 -9.70
N ARG A 117 -10.94 8.24 -10.53
CA ARG A 117 -12.03 9.10 -10.07
C ARG A 117 -13.00 8.35 -9.15
N SER A 118 -13.43 7.15 -9.52
CA SER A 118 -14.45 6.41 -8.76
C SER A 118 -13.98 6.01 -7.36
N ILE A 119 -12.67 5.85 -7.16
CA ILE A 119 -12.07 5.56 -5.84
C ILE A 119 -11.73 6.83 -5.03
N GLY A 120 -12.09 8.02 -5.53
CA GLY A 120 -12.16 9.25 -4.76
C GLY A 120 -11.17 10.36 -5.13
N ALA A 121 -10.36 10.23 -6.18
CA ALA A 121 -9.49 11.32 -6.60
C ALA A 121 -10.32 12.56 -7.02
N ASP A 122 -9.97 13.73 -6.50
CA ASP A 122 -10.61 15.00 -6.85
C ASP A 122 -10.19 15.45 -8.26
N HIS A 123 -8.93 15.20 -8.60
CA HIS A 123 -8.35 15.48 -9.92
C HIS A 123 -7.65 14.24 -10.46
N VAL A 124 -7.67 14.08 -11.79
CA VAL A 124 -6.92 13.01 -12.45
C VAL A 124 -6.13 13.57 -13.62
N ILE A 125 -4.84 13.27 -13.61
CA ILE A 125 -3.90 13.61 -14.69
C ILE A 125 -3.66 12.35 -15.51
N ASP A 126 -3.95 12.46 -16.81
CA ASP A 126 -3.65 11.43 -17.80
C ASP A 126 -2.21 11.63 -18.31
N TYR A 127 -1.27 10.82 -17.81
CA TYR A 127 0.14 10.99 -18.14
C TYR A 127 0.46 10.79 -19.63
N THR A 128 -0.46 10.19 -20.41
CA THR A 128 -0.26 10.04 -21.86
C THR A 128 -0.57 11.32 -22.63
N LYS A 129 -1.20 12.31 -21.97
CA LYS A 129 -1.61 13.57 -22.58
C LYS A 129 -0.84 14.76 -22.02
N GLU A 130 -0.53 14.73 -20.73
CA GLU A 130 0.15 15.83 -20.06
C GLU A 130 1.15 15.35 -19.01
N ASP A 131 2.14 16.19 -18.76
CA ASP A 131 3.18 15.95 -17.76
C ASP A 131 2.81 16.68 -16.47
N PHE A 132 2.55 15.91 -15.40
CA PHE A 132 2.13 16.47 -14.11
C PHE A 132 3.15 17.46 -13.50
N THR A 133 4.43 17.37 -13.90
CA THR A 133 5.51 18.25 -13.41
C THR A 133 5.54 19.60 -14.11
N LYS A 134 4.78 19.78 -15.19
CA LYS A 134 4.68 21.03 -15.99
C LYS A 134 3.43 21.84 -15.68
N THR A 135 2.70 21.48 -14.64
CA THR A 135 1.48 22.19 -14.21
C THR A 135 1.82 23.33 -13.25
N ASP A 136 0.93 24.33 -13.17
CA ASP A 136 1.03 25.41 -12.18
C ASP A 136 0.58 24.97 -10.78
N GLN A 137 0.06 23.75 -10.64
CA GLN A 137 -0.32 23.19 -9.36
C GLN A 137 0.90 22.93 -8.47
N ARG A 138 0.68 23.02 -7.16
CA ARG A 138 1.67 22.70 -6.13
C ARG A 138 1.05 21.78 -5.09
N TYR A 139 1.87 20.87 -4.58
CA TYR A 139 1.44 19.81 -3.68
C TYR A 139 2.22 19.85 -2.36
N ASP A 140 1.52 19.50 -1.28
CA ASP A 140 2.10 19.32 0.05
C ASP A 140 2.76 17.93 0.18
N LEU A 141 2.27 16.95 -0.58
CA LEU A 141 2.90 15.63 -0.70
C LEU A 141 2.88 15.15 -2.14
N ILE A 142 4.00 14.57 -2.58
CA ILE A 142 4.06 13.70 -3.75
C ILE A 142 4.36 12.29 -3.25
N PHE A 143 3.43 11.36 -3.52
CA PHE A 143 3.67 9.94 -3.32
C PHE A 143 3.96 9.29 -4.66
N ASP A 144 5.23 8.99 -4.90
CA ASP A 144 5.74 8.52 -6.19
C ASP A 144 6.00 7.01 -6.19
N LEU A 145 5.13 6.29 -6.89
CA LEU A 145 5.18 4.83 -7.05
C LEU A 145 5.89 4.41 -8.35
N VAL A 146 6.17 5.36 -9.25
CA VAL A 146 6.70 5.07 -10.59
C VAL A 146 8.17 5.47 -10.70
N GLY A 147 8.56 6.63 -10.17
CA GLY A 147 9.94 7.11 -10.21
C GLY A 147 10.44 7.44 -11.61
N ASN A 148 9.54 7.95 -12.47
CA ASN A 148 9.81 8.30 -13.87
C ASN A 148 10.27 9.75 -14.08
N HIS A 149 10.33 10.58 -13.04
CA HIS A 149 10.83 11.96 -13.10
C HIS A 149 12.03 12.19 -12.18
N SER A 150 12.87 13.17 -12.51
CA SER A 150 14.00 13.59 -11.69
C SER A 150 13.53 14.23 -10.37
N PHE A 151 14.45 14.36 -9.41
CA PHE A 151 14.14 15.04 -8.15
C PHE A 151 13.84 16.53 -8.36
N SER A 152 14.55 17.20 -9.27
CA SER A 152 14.36 18.63 -9.56
C SER A 152 13.00 18.92 -10.17
N GLU A 153 12.50 18.07 -11.07
CA GLU A 153 11.16 18.20 -11.65
C GLU A 153 10.07 18.07 -10.58
N ARG A 154 10.18 17.08 -9.68
CA ARG A 154 9.25 16.91 -8.55
C ARG A 154 9.35 18.07 -7.56
N ARG A 155 10.55 18.57 -7.28
CA ARG A 155 10.77 19.69 -6.35
C ARG A 155 10.08 20.97 -6.80
N ARG A 156 9.95 21.22 -8.11
CA ARG A 156 9.28 22.40 -8.67
C ARG A 156 7.79 22.44 -8.39
N ILE A 157 7.14 21.29 -8.29
CA ILE A 157 5.71 21.16 -8.03
C ILE A 157 5.40 20.88 -6.54
N LEU A 158 6.40 20.90 -5.66
CA LEU A 158 6.20 20.85 -4.22
C LEU A 158 6.06 22.26 -3.64
N ASN A 159 5.19 22.41 -2.64
CA ASN A 159 5.18 23.58 -1.76
C ASN A 159 6.51 23.70 -0.98
N GLN A 160 6.74 24.85 -0.35
CA GLN A 160 8.01 25.16 0.35
C GLN A 160 8.40 24.10 1.39
N ASN A 161 7.42 23.47 2.04
CA ASN A 161 7.58 22.40 3.03
C ASN A 161 7.03 21.04 2.55
N GLY A 162 6.83 20.90 1.23
CA GLY A 162 6.25 19.70 0.66
C GLY A 162 7.18 18.49 0.78
N ILE A 163 6.59 17.32 0.99
CA ILE A 163 7.30 16.05 1.15
C ILE A 163 7.20 15.24 -0.15
N CYS A 164 8.30 14.59 -0.56
CA CYS A 164 8.26 13.58 -1.63
C CYS A 164 8.58 12.22 -1.04
N VAL A 165 7.59 11.32 -1.01
CA VAL A 165 7.79 9.93 -0.59
C VAL A 165 7.92 9.07 -1.84
N MET A 166 9.01 8.31 -1.93
CA MET A 166 9.24 7.38 -3.03
C MET A 166 9.14 5.93 -2.54
N ALA A 167 8.24 5.15 -3.13
CA ALA A 167 8.15 3.70 -2.90
C ALA A 167 8.47 2.87 -4.15
N GLY A 168 8.71 3.52 -5.30
CA GLY A 168 9.07 2.89 -6.58
C GLY A 168 10.48 2.28 -6.64
N SER A 169 10.61 1.22 -7.44
CA SER A 169 11.69 0.22 -7.44
C SER A 169 13.08 0.65 -7.94
N ARG A 170 13.31 1.91 -8.35
CA ARG A 170 14.66 2.32 -8.79
C ARG A 170 15.67 2.51 -7.66
N MET A 171 15.24 2.64 -6.40
CA MET A 171 16.12 3.04 -5.29
C MET A 171 16.25 2.01 -4.15
N ALA A 172 15.33 1.06 -4.00
CA ALA A 172 15.19 0.22 -2.80
C ALA A 172 16.07 -1.06 -2.74
N ARG A 173 17.20 -1.14 -3.47
CA ARG A 173 17.95 -2.39 -3.67
C ARG A 173 18.95 -2.76 -2.56
N ARG A 174 18.86 -2.20 -1.35
CA ARG A 174 19.84 -2.47 -0.27
C ARG A 174 19.18 -2.79 1.08
N VAL A 175 19.56 -3.96 1.59
CA VAL A 175 19.48 -4.51 2.96
C VAL A 175 18.25 -5.37 3.29
N ARG A 176 18.52 -6.65 3.60
CA ARG A 176 17.74 -7.48 4.53
C ARG A 176 18.67 -8.52 5.15
N ASP A 177 18.76 -8.52 6.48
CA ASP A 177 19.33 -9.62 7.29
C ASP A 177 18.24 -10.22 8.20
N ALA A 178 18.41 -11.50 8.52
CA ALA A 178 17.41 -12.40 9.10
C ALA A 178 17.63 -12.70 10.59
N PHE A 179 16.54 -13.04 11.31
CA PHE A 179 16.57 -13.63 12.66
C PHE A 179 15.48 -14.72 12.84
N ALA A 180 15.82 -15.78 13.59
CA ALA A 180 15.01 -16.98 13.84
C ALA A 180 14.16 -16.88 15.13
N TRP A 181 12.96 -17.50 15.15
CA TRP A 181 12.03 -17.55 16.30
C TRP A 181 11.20 -18.84 16.30
N ARG A 182 11.03 -19.54 17.44
CA ARG A 182 10.39 -20.88 17.52
C ARG A 182 9.18 -21.05 18.46
N ASP A 183 8.73 -20.04 19.21
CA ASP A 183 7.63 -20.20 20.20
C ASP A 183 6.44 -19.24 20.02
N GLN A 184 6.36 -18.52 18.90
CA GLN A 184 5.32 -17.50 18.61
C GLN A 184 4.63 -17.72 17.25
N CYS A 185 4.71 -18.93 16.69
CA CYS A 185 4.28 -19.20 15.32
C CYS A 185 2.81 -19.69 15.24
N ILE A 186 2.09 -19.20 14.22
CA ILE A 186 1.08 -19.99 13.53
C ILE A 186 1.86 -20.98 12.65
N CYS A 187 1.69 -22.27 12.94
CA CYS A 187 2.47 -23.32 12.30
C CYS A 187 1.98 -23.63 10.88
N ALA A 188 0.73 -23.29 10.55
CA ALA A 188 0.23 -23.41 9.20
C ALA A 188 -1.05 -22.58 8.99
N VAL A 189 -1.07 -21.78 7.93
CA VAL A 189 -2.29 -21.23 7.32
C VAL A 189 -2.43 -21.86 5.94
N THR A 190 -3.58 -22.49 5.68
CA THR A 190 -3.92 -23.04 4.38
C THR A 190 -4.30 -21.89 3.44
N ILE A 191 -3.51 -21.67 2.39
CA ILE A 191 -3.68 -20.55 1.47
C ILE A 191 -4.78 -20.88 0.47
N ARG A 192 -5.70 -19.92 0.25
CA ARG A 192 -6.82 -20.03 -0.70
C ARG A 192 -6.74 -18.96 -1.78
#